data_AF-A0A1I5ENE4-F1
#
_entry.id   AF-A0A1I5ENE4-F1
#
_cell.length_a   1.000
_cell.length_b   1.000
_cell.length_c   1.000
_cell.angle_alpha   90.00
_cell.angle_beta   90.00
_cell.angle_gamma   90.00
#
_symmetry.space_group_name_H-M   'P 1'
#
loop_
_entity.id
_entity.type
_entity.pdbx_description
1 polymer ?
#
loop_
_entity_poly.entity_id
_entity_poly.type
_entity_poly.pdbx_seq_one_letter_code
_entity_poly.pdbx_strand_id
1 'polypeptide(L)' 'MKELTIRTFVKINGDYQLWESLSSEKQNEIGISLNERALRAIGYVPVKKEKTT' A
#
# COMPACT_ATOMS: atom_id res chain seq x y z
N MET A 1 9.45 23.02 22.77
CA MET A 1 8.66 21.89 22.23
C MET A 1 9.63 20.95 21.54
N LYS A 2 9.59 19.64 21.84
CA LYS A 2 10.32 18.63 21.05
C LYS A 2 9.38 18.12 19.97
N GLU A 3 9.83 18.17 18.73
CA GLU A 3 9.07 17.70 17.58
C GLU A 3 9.13 16.17 17.52
N LEU A 4 7.98 15.51 17.39
CA LEU A 4 7.89 14.06 17.24
C LEU A 4 7.90 13.73 15.74
N THR A 5 8.97 13.10 15.27
CA THR A 5 9.05 12.62 13.88
C THR A 5 8.67 11.15 13.81
N ILE A 6 7.56 10.84 13.15
CA ILE A 6 7.14 9.47 12.83
C ILE A 6 7.73 9.12 11.46
N ARG A 7 8.30 7.92 11.33
CA ARG A 7 8.86 7.38 10.09
C ARG A 7 8.22 6.04 9.77
N THR A 8 7.85 5.82 8.52
CA THR A 8 7.19 4.59 8.08
C THR A 8 8.19 3.69 7.36
N PHE A 9 8.34 2.46 7.82
CA PHE A 9 9.18 1.46 7.15
C PHE A 9 8.31 0.36 6.53
N VAL A 10 8.60 0.02 5.28
CA VAL A 10 7.94 -1.06 4.55
C VAL A 10 8.92 -2.18 4.26
N LYS A 11 8.46 -3.42 4.41
CA LYS A 11 9.26 -4.61 4.11
C LYS A 11 9.07 -5.01 2.65
N ILE A 12 10.13 -4.93 1.85
CA ILE A 12 10.15 -5.26 0.42
C ILE A 12 11.26 -6.29 0.20
N ASN A 13 10.93 -7.46 -0.36
CA ASN A 13 11.88 -8.53 -0.66
C ASN A 13 12.75 -9.01 0.53
N GLY A 14 12.26 -8.85 1.77
CA GLY A 14 13.01 -9.22 2.97
C GLY A 14 13.63 -8.02 3.70
N ASP A 15 13.87 -6.92 2.98
CA ASP A 15 14.53 -5.73 3.52
C ASP A 15 13.54 -4.65 3.95
N TYR A 16 13.88 -3.92 5.00
CA TYR A 16 13.11 -2.76 5.46
C TYR A 16 13.62 -1.50 4.79
N GLN A 17 12.72 -0.80 4.09
CA GLN A 17 13.01 0.46 3.42
C GLN A 17 12.12 1.57 3.98
N LEU A 18 12.67 2.78 4.10
CA LEU A 18 11.92 3.95 4.54
C LEU A 18 10.96 4.38 3.43
N TRP A 19 9.68 4.54 3.75
CA TRP A 19 8.65 4.89 2.76
C TRP A 19 8.99 6.16 1.97
N GLU A 20 9.44 7.20 2.65
CA GLU A 20 9.79 8.50 2.07
C GLU A 20 11.03 8.44 1.17
N SER A 21 11.81 7.36 1.23
CA SER A 21 12.97 7.13 0.35
C SER A 21 12.60 6.45 -0.98
N LEU A 22 11.37 5.93 -1.10
CA LEU A 22 10.91 5.27 -2.32
C LEU A 22 10.47 6.29 -3.38
N SER A 23 10.59 5.93 -4.66
CA SER A 23 10.04 6.73 -5.75
C SER A 23 8.51 6.77 -5.69
N SER A 24 7.89 7.83 -6.22
CA SER A 24 6.43 7.97 -6.26
C SER A 24 5.75 6.80 -6.99
N GLU A 25 6.37 6.30 -8.06
CA GLU A 25 5.89 5.12 -8.79
C GLU A 25 5.88 3.88 -7.88
N LYS A 26 6.95 3.66 -7.11
CA LYS A 26 7.06 2.51 -6.23
C LYS A 26 6.11 2.60 -5.03
N GLN A 27 5.95 3.80 -4.46
CA GLN A 27 4.95 4.07 -3.44
C GLN A 27 3.54 3.77 -3.95
N ASN A 28 3.22 4.19 -5.18
CA ASN A 28 1.91 3.92 -5.78
C ASN A 28 1.66 2.41 -5.98
N GLU A 29 2.62 1.68 -6.54
CA GLU A 29 2.53 0.22 -6.73
C GLU A 29 2.27 -0.51 -5.40
N ILE A 30 3.05 -0.18 -4.36
CA ILE A 30 2.89 -0.77 -3.03
C ILE A 30 1.55 -0.36 -2.41
N GLY A 31 1.16 0.91 -2.54
CA GLY A 31 -0.09 1.44 -2.02
C GLY A 31 -1.32 0.75 -2.60
N ILE A 32 -1.33 0.49 -3.91
CA ILE A 32 -2.39 -0.29 -4.58
C ILE A 32 -2.47 -1.70 -3.99
N SER A 33 -1.33 -2.39 -3.89
CA SER A 33 -1.28 -3.75 -3.33
C SER A 33 -1.75 -3.81 -1.88
N LEU A 34 -1.32 -2.86 -1.05
CA LEU A 34 -1.74 -2.75 0.35
C LEU A 34 -3.24 -2.46 0.46
N ASN A 35 -3.77 -1.55 -0.35
CA ASN A 35 -5.20 -1.24 -0.37
C ASN A 35 -6.03 -2.45 -0.80
N GLU A 36 -5.64 -3.17 -1.85
CA GLU A 36 -6.34 -4.38 -2.27
C GLU A 36 -6.36 -5.45 -1.17
N ARG A 37 -5.23 -5.65 -0.48
CA ARG A 37 -5.14 -6.58 0.65
C ARG A 37 -6.02 -6.13 1.82
N ALA A 38 -6.02 -4.84 2.14
CA ALA A 38 -6.85 -4.28 3.21
C ALA A 38 -8.34 -4.45 2.88
N LEU A 39 -8.75 -4.11 1.66
CA LEU A 39 -10.12 -4.30 1.18
C LEU A 39 -10.54 -5.76 1.28
N ARG A 40 -9.72 -6.70 0.81
CA ARG A 40 -10.02 -8.14 0.95
C ARG A 40 -10.10 -8.57 2.41
N ALA A 41 -9.22 -8.08 3.27
CA ALA A 41 -9.20 -8.40 4.70
C ALA A 41 -10.47 -7.92 5.43
N ILE A 42 -11.05 -6.80 5.01
CA ILE A 42 -12.34 -6.31 5.53
C ILE A 42 -13.56 -6.96 4.85
N GLY A 43 -13.37 -7.98 4.01
CA GLY A 43 -14.44 -8.71 3.35
C GLY A 43 -14.96 -8.08 2.05
N TYR A 44 -14.30 -7.04 1.53
CA TYR A 44 -14.64 -6.51 0.20
C TYR A 44 -14.23 -7.52 -0.87
N VAL A 45 -15.23 -8.08 -1.55
CA VAL A 45 -15.06 -8.90 -2.74
C VAL A 45 -15.41 -8.03 -3.94
N PRO A 46 -14.45 -7.70 -4.84
CA PRO A 46 -14.77 -6.93 -6.03
C PRO A 46 -15.75 -7.72 -6.90
N VAL A 47 -16.97 -7.18 -7.03
CA VAL A 47 -17.96 -7.71 -7.96
C VAL A 47 -17.39 -7.47 -9.36
N LYS A 48 -17.05 -8.55 -10.08
CA LYS A 48 -16.67 -8.41 -11.49
C LYS A 48 -17.82 -7.68 -12.17
N LYS A 49 -17.55 -6.51 -12.77
CA LYS A 49 -18.47 -5.95 -13.75
C LYS A 49 -18.53 -6.97 -14.87
N GLU A 50 -19.63 -7.70 -14.98
CA GLU A 50 -19.94 -8.42 -16.20
C GLU A 50 -19.80 -7.40 -17.34
N LYS A 51 -18.99 -7.75 -18.34
CA LYS A 51 -18.98 -6.97 -19.58
C LYS A 51 -20.39 -7.12 -20.16
N THR A 52 -21.23 -6.12 -19.96
CA THR A 52 -22.47 -5.99 -20.73
C THR A 52 -22.04 -5.93 -22.18
N THR A 53 -22.29 -7.03 -22.90
CA THR A 53 -22.08 -7.15 -24.34
C THR A 53 -23.24 -6.47 -25.04
#